data_AF-A0A5C5VI58-F1
#
_entry.id   AF-A0A5C5VI58-F1
#
_cell.length_a   1.000
_cell.length_b   1.000
_cell.length_c   1.000
_cell.angle_alpha   90.00
_cell.angle_beta   90.00
_cell.angle_gamma   90.00
#
_symmetry.space_group_name_H-M   'P 1'
#
loop_
_entity.id
_entity.type
_entity.pdbx_description
1 polymer ?
#
loop_
_entity_poly.entity_id
_entity_poly.type
_entity_poly.pdbx_seq_one_letter_code
_entity_poly.pdbx_strand_id
1 'polypeptide(L)'
;MNERKRLTSCEIAVLVEVYPALPVDYLAYLREVGWGTAASGHMVYSGPVHPDEIYPQVTTESQRVILGDDSQGFSLGYDFSSESYGEFSDVGDWSIFPSDFVLSSLLSRSG
;
A
#
# COMPACT_ATOMS: atom_id res chain seq x y z
N MET A 1 -5.36 -11.33 -19.43
CA MET A 1 -5.22 -11.34 -17.95
C MET A 1 -3.82 -10.85 -17.67
N ASN A 2 -3.67 -9.67 -17.09
CA ASN A 2 -2.35 -9.21 -16.67
C ASN A 2 -1.91 -10.09 -15.50
N GLU A 3 -0.88 -10.90 -15.72
CA GLU A 3 -0.31 -11.75 -14.69
C GLU A 3 0.37 -10.84 -13.66
N ARG A 4 -0.14 -10.82 -12.43
CA ARG A 4 0.48 -10.06 -11.34
C ARG A 4 1.75 -10.76 -10.90
N LYS A 5 2.80 -9.99 -10.67
CA LYS A 5 4.09 -10.54 -10.22
C LYS A 5 4.03 -10.74 -8.72
N ARG A 6 4.26 -11.98 -8.27
CA ARG A 6 4.36 -12.31 -6.85
C ARG A 6 5.79 -12.10 -6.36
N LEU A 7 5.93 -11.67 -5.11
CA LEU A 7 7.22 -11.64 -4.45
C LEU A 7 7.55 -13.01 -3.87
N THR A 8 8.81 -13.39 -4.00
CA THR A 8 9.40 -14.57 -3.37
C THR A 8 9.58 -14.35 -1.87
N SER A 9 9.77 -15.43 -1.10
CA SER A 9 10.07 -15.33 0.33
C SER A 9 11.32 -14.49 0.63
N CYS A 10 12.32 -14.50 -0.27
CA CYS A 10 13.52 -13.68 -0.12
C CYS A 10 13.22 -12.19 -0.32
N GLU A 11 12.43 -11.83 -1.34
CA GLU A 11 12.01 -10.44 -1.56
C GLU A 11 11.13 -9.93 -0.39
N ILE A 12 10.25 -10.77 0.14
CA ILE A 12 9.48 -10.45 1.36
C ILE A 12 10.40 -10.23 2.57
N ALA A 13 11.41 -11.09 2.75
CA ALA A 13 12.36 -10.93 3.86
C ALA A 13 13.12 -9.60 3.77
N VAL A 14 13.55 -9.20 2.56
CA VAL A 14 14.19 -7.89 2.34
C VAL A 14 13.25 -6.74 2.71
N LEU A 15 11.97 -6.81 2.32
CA LEU A 15 11.00 -5.79 2.70
C LEU A 15 10.81 -5.70 4.23
N VAL A 16 10.78 -6.82 4.93
CA VAL A 16 10.67 -6.86 6.40
C VAL A 16 11.93 -6.34 7.08
N GLU A 17 13.11 -6.56 6.52
CA GLU A 17 14.36 -5.99 7.05
C GLU A 17 14.38 -4.46 6.94
N VAL A 18 13.88 -3.90 5.83
CA VAL A 18 13.83 -2.44 5.61
C VAL A 18 12.66 -1.80 6.38
N TYR A 19 11.50 -2.45 6.38
CA TYR A 19 10.27 -1.97 7.02
C TYR A 19 9.67 -3.04 7.94
N PRO A 20 10.23 -3.22 9.15
CA PRO A 20 9.82 -4.29 10.06
C PRO A 20 8.38 -4.15 10.58
N ALA A 21 7.80 -2.95 10.50
CA ALA A 21 6.44 -2.65 10.90
C ALA A 21 5.42 -2.71 9.75
N LEU A 22 5.78 -3.27 8.58
CA LEU A 22 4.81 -3.44 7.50
C LEU A 22 3.65 -4.34 7.90
N PRO A 23 2.43 -4.03 7.43
CA PRO A 23 1.27 -4.81 7.78
C PRO A 23 1.34 -6.21 7.15
N VAL A 24 1.06 -7.22 7.97
CA VAL A 24 1.23 -8.65 7.62
C VAL A 24 0.34 -9.05 6.44
N ASP A 25 -0.86 -8.48 6.34
CA ASP A 25 -1.79 -8.75 5.25
C ASP A 25 -1.33 -8.17 3.91
N TYR A 26 -0.63 -7.04 3.90
CA TYR A 26 0.04 -6.52 2.70
C TYR A 26 1.17 -7.46 2.23
N LEU A 27 2.04 -7.90 3.14
CA LEU A 27 3.11 -8.84 2.81
C LEU A 27 2.55 -10.18 2.30
N ALA A 28 1.49 -10.69 2.93
CA ALA A 28 0.78 -11.87 2.46
C ALA A 28 0.20 -11.65 1.06
N TYR A 29 -0.40 -10.48 0.80
CA TYR A 29 -0.92 -10.12 -0.51
C TYR A 29 0.16 -10.13 -1.59
N LEU A 30 1.32 -9.50 -1.34
CA LEU A 30 2.44 -9.47 -2.28
C LEU A 30 2.96 -10.88 -2.62
N ARG A 31 2.95 -11.79 -1.65
CA ARG A 31 3.41 -13.17 -1.81
C ARG A 31 2.40 -14.07 -2.53
N GLU A 32 1.13 -13.98 -2.15
CA GLU A 32 0.09 -14.95 -2.56
C GLU A 32 -0.66 -14.49 -3.80
N VAL A 33 -0.86 -13.18 -3.92
CA VAL A 33 -1.66 -12.56 -4.97
C VAL A 33 -0.77 -11.83 -5.96
N GLY A 34 0.19 -11.06 -5.48
CA GLY A 34 1.15 -10.29 -6.26
C GLY A 34 0.82 -8.80 -6.37
N TRP A 35 1.78 -8.04 -6.89
CA TRP A 35 1.69 -6.60 -7.13
C TRP A 35 1.36 -6.27 -8.59
N GLY A 36 1.04 -5.00 -8.85
CA GLY A 36 0.49 -4.50 -10.10
C GLY A 36 -1.00 -4.17 -9.99
N THR A 37 -1.69 -4.01 -11.11
CA THR A 37 -3.12 -3.68 -11.15
C THR A 37 -3.97 -4.83 -10.58
N ALA A 38 -4.68 -4.56 -9.50
CA ALA A 38 -5.63 -5.45 -8.86
C ALA A 38 -6.96 -5.53 -9.64
N ALA A 39 -7.81 -6.48 -9.27
CA ALA A 39 -9.13 -6.65 -9.91
C ALA A 39 -10.04 -5.44 -9.72
N SER A 40 -9.81 -4.67 -8.65
CA SER A 40 -10.50 -3.40 -8.38
C SER A 40 -9.99 -2.20 -9.17
N GLY A 41 -9.03 -2.40 -10.08
CA GLY A 41 -8.38 -1.30 -10.81
C GLY A 41 -7.29 -0.59 -10.01
N HIS A 42 -7.19 -0.81 -8.70
CA HIS A 42 -6.12 -0.24 -7.88
C HIS A 42 -4.76 -0.80 -8.30
N MET A 43 -3.75 0.05 -8.39
CA MET A 43 -2.36 -0.35 -8.49
C MET A 43 -1.84 -0.73 -7.10
N VAL A 44 -1.23 -1.91 -6.98
CA VAL A 44 -0.50 -2.32 -5.78
C VAL A 44 0.99 -2.27 -6.10
N TYR A 45 1.77 -1.60 -5.27
CA TYR A 45 3.22 -1.49 -5.48
C TYR A 45 3.96 -2.74 -5.03
N SER A 46 5.17 -2.95 -5.56
CA SER A 46 6.04 -4.06 -5.13
C SER A 46 6.70 -3.81 -3.78
N GLY A 47 6.56 -2.62 -3.22
CA GLY A 47 7.16 -2.18 -1.98
C GLY A 47 6.65 -0.79 -1.59
N PRO A 48 6.88 -0.36 -0.34
CA PRO A 48 6.43 0.95 0.13
C PRO A 48 7.18 2.08 -0.57
N VAL A 49 6.49 3.21 -0.76
CA VAL A 49 7.05 4.47 -1.27
C VAL A 49 6.86 5.54 -0.19
N HIS A 50 7.86 6.40 0.02
CA HIS A 50 7.70 7.49 0.96
C HIS A 50 6.75 8.56 0.40
N PRO A 51 5.84 9.14 1.21
CA PRO A 51 4.87 10.12 0.73
C PRO A 51 5.50 11.36 0.08
N ASP A 52 6.70 11.78 0.50
CA ASP A 52 7.41 12.94 -0.05
C ASP A 52 7.97 12.70 -1.47
N GLU A 53 8.10 11.43 -1.89
CA GLU A 53 8.44 11.07 -3.27
C GLU A 53 7.29 11.37 -4.25
N ILE A 54 6.05 11.36 -3.77
CA ILE A 54 4.83 11.60 -4.57
C ILE A 54 4.26 13.01 -4.31
N TYR A 55 4.28 13.46 -3.06
CA TYR A 55 3.70 14.70 -2.58
C TYR A 55 4.80 15.59 -1.96
N PRO A 56 5.41 16.52 -2.73
CA PRO A 56 6.53 17.33 -2.26
C PRO A 56 6.25 18.18 -1.02
N GLN A 57 4.97 18.44 -0.73
CA GLN A 57 4.49 19.18 0.43
C GLN A 57 4.38 18.34 1.71
N VAL A 58 4.39 17.01 1.60
CA VAL A 58 4.35 16.10 2.75
C VAL A 58 5.76 16.02 3.34
N THR A 59 5.86 16.18 4.66
CA THR A 59 7.15 16.14 5.34
C THR A 59 7.67 14.70 5.44
N THR A 60 8.97 14.53 5.23
CA THR A 60 9.70 13.24 5.29
C THR A 60 9.61 12.56 6.66
N GLU A 61 9.20 13.29 7.71
CA GLU A 61 9.01 12.75 9.07
C GLU A 61 7.72 11.91 9.22
N SER A 62 6.91 11.77 8.17
CA SER A 62 5.69 10.97 8.26
C SER A 62 6.04 9.50 8.53
N GLN A 63 5.49 8.93 9.61
CA GLN A 63 5.53 7.48 9.90
C GLN A 63 4.61 6.69 8.96
N ARG A 64 4.46 7.17 7.72
CA ARG A 64 3.48 6.68 6.75
C ARG A 64 4.19 6.30 5.47
N VAL A 65 3.62 5.32 4.79
CA VAL A 65 4.07 4.87 3.48
C VAL A 65 2.90 4.71 2.54
N ILE A 66 3.19 4.81 1.25
CA ILE A 66 2.25 4.53 0.16
C ILE A 66 2.50 3.12 -0.32
N LEU A 67 1.42 2.34 -0.44
CA LEU A 67 1.43 0.93 -0.82
C LEU A 67 0.80 0.69 -2.21
N GLY A 68 0.18 1.71 -2.79
CA GLY A 68 -0.50 1.66 -4.06
C GLY A 68 -1.34 2.91 -4.32
N ASP A 69 -2.08 2.92 -5.42
CA ASP A 69 -2.97 4.01 -5.82
C ASP A 69 -4.22 3.50 -6.54
N ASP A 70 -5.27 4.30 -6.58
CA ASP A 70 -6.49 3.99 -7.33
C ASP A 70 -6.46 4.50 -8.79
N SER A 71 -5.35 5.12 -9.21
CA SER A 71 -5.14 5.81 -10.49
C SER A 71 -6.16 6.91 -10.80
N GLN A 72 -6.87 7.41 -9.78
CA GLN A 72 -7.86 8.49 -9.85
C GLN A 72 -7.53 9.64 -8.89
N GLY A 73 -6.36 9.60 -8.25
CA GLY A 73 -5.85 10.67 -7.40
C GLY A 73 -5.71 10.29 -5.93
N PHE A 74 -6.12 9.09 -5.53
CA PHE A 74 -5.98 8.62 -4.16
C PHE A 74 -4.90 7.55 -4.05
N SER A 75 -4.02 7.70 -3.07
CA SER A 75 -2.95 6.74 -2.80
C SER A 75 -3.26 5.96 -1.53
N LEU A 76 -3.35 4.63 -1.64
CA LEU A 76 -3.46 3.73 -0.50
C LEU A 76 -2.18 3.81 0.34
N GLY A 77 -2.32 4.04 1.64
CA GLY A 77 -1.19 4.10 2.55
C GLY A 77 -1.40 3.35 3.87
N TYR A 78 -0.33 3.31 4.64
CA TYR A 78 -0.30 2.72 5.97
C TYR A 78 0.48 3.62 6.93
N ASP A 79 -0.06 3.83 8.13
CA ASP A 79 0.55 4.61 9.21
C ASP A 79 1.10 3.67 10.28
N PHE A 80 2.43 3.64 10.42
CA PHE A 80 3.12 2.81 11.40
C PHE A 80 2.87 3.26 12.84
N SER A 81 2.50 4.52 13.07
CA SER A 81 2.24 5.04 14.42
C SER A 81 0.89 4.60 14.97
N SER A 82 -0.12 4.48 14.10
CA SER A 82 -1.48 4.05 14.46
C SER A 82 -1.80 2.63 14.02
N GLU A 83 -0.85 1.95 13.37
CA GLU A 83 -0.98 0.61 12.79
C GLU A 83 -2.22 0.46 11.90
N SER A 84 -2.55 1.53 11.16
CA SER A 84 -3.82 1.65 10.44
C SER A 84 -3.63 1.99 8.97
N TYR A 85 -4.51 1.44 8.14
CA TYR A 85 -4.63 1.84 6.74
C TYR A 85 -5.33 3.18 6.60
N GLY A 86 -5.06 3.84 5.48
CA GLY A 86 -5.73 5.06 5.08
C GLY A 86 -5.37 5.40 3.65
N GLU A 87 -5.68 6.63 3.26
CA GLU A 87 -5.37 7.14 1.94
C GLU A 87 -4.82 8.56 2.01
N PHE A 88 -3.99 8.88 1.03
CA PHE A 88 -3.62 10.25 0.70
C PHE A 88 -4.50 10.75 -0.43
N SER A 89 -5.00 11.98 -0.32
CA SER A 89 -5.67 12.68 -1.41
C SER A 89 -4.69 13.05 -2.54
N ASP A 90 -5.21 13.65 -3.61
CA ASP A 90 -4.41 14.17 -4.73
C ASP A 90 -3.45 15.30 -4.31
N VAL A 91 -3.75 15.96 -3.19
CA VAL A 91 -2.92 16.99 -2.57
C VAL A 91 -2.15 16.49 -1.34
N GLY A 92 -2.13 15.18 -1.07
CA GLY A 92 -1.31 14.58 0.00
C GLY A 92 -1.90 14.71 1.41
N ASP A 93 -3.19 15.04 1.55
CA ASP A 93 -3.87 15.03 2.85
C ASP A 93 -4.18 13.59 3.26
N TRP A 94 -3.86 13.23 4.51
CA TRP A 94 -4.08 11.89 5.05
C TRP A 94 -5.48 11.73 5.65
N SER A 95 -6.17 10.66 5.25
CA SER A 95 -7.42 10.20 5.84
C SER A 95 -7.29 8.75 6.29
N ILE A 96 -7.62 8.46 7.55
CA ILE A 96 -7.60 7.10 8.10
C ILE A 96 -8.84 6.32 7.66
N PHE A 97 -8.67 5.03 7.32
CA PHE A 97 -9.80 4.14 7.06
C PHE A 97 -10.45 3.64 8.37
N PRO A 98 -11.70 3.17 8.30
CA PRO A 98 -12.35 2.49 9.41
C PRO A 98 -11.54 1.31 9.94
N SER A 99 -11.67 1.01 11.24
CA SER A 99 -10.91 -0.08 11.89
C SER A 99 -11.28 -1.48 11.40
N ASP A 100 -12.42 -1.64 10.73
CA ASP A 100 -12.86 -2.87 10.07
C ASP A 100 -12.41 -2.96 8.60
N PHE A 101 -11.53 -2.05 8.16
CA PHE A 101 -10.94 -2.11 6.83
C PHE A 101 -10.16 -3.40 6.60
N VAL A 102 -10.34 -4.00 5.43
CA VAL A 102 -9.64 -5.21 5.00
C VAL A 102 -9.04 -4.98 3.62
N LEU A 103 -7.71 -4.99 3.53
CA LEU A 103 -6.97 -4.72 2.30
C LEU A 103 -7.40 -5.63 1.15
N SER A 104 -7.48 -6.94 1.40
CA SER A 104 -7.87 -7.91 0.37
C SER A 104 -9.28 -7.68 -0.16
N SER A 105 -10.20 -7.20 0.68
CA SER A 105 -11.57 -6.83 0.27
C SER A 105 -11.56 -5.63 -0.67
N LEU A 106 -10.79 -4.58 -0.37
CA LEU A 106 -10.64 -3.43 -1.27
C LEU A 106 -10.12 -3.87 -2.65
N LEU A 107 -9.06 -4.68 -2.66
CA LEU A 107 -8.35 -5.04 -3.88
C LEU A 107 -9.03 -6.15 -4.72
N SER A 108 -10.00 -6.86 -4.13
CA SER A 108 -10.74 -7.94 -4.81
C SER A 108 -12.09 -7.51 -5.38
N ARG A 109 -12.55 -6.29 -5.06
CA ARG A 109 -13.81 -5.76 -5.60
C ARG A 109 -13.64 -5.42 -7.07
N SER A 110 -14.04 -6.32 -7.97
CA SER A 110 -14.29 -5.97 -9.37
C SER A 110 -15.47 -4.98 -9.40
N GLY A 111 -15.20 -3.75 -9.86
CA GLY A 111 -16.23 -2.77 -10.21
C GLY A 111 -17.05 -3.21 -11.42
#